data_AF-A0A7Y0JT92-F1
#
_entry.id   AF-A0A7Y0JT92-F1
#
_cell.length_a   1.000
_cell.length_b   1.000
_cell.length_c   1.000
_cell.angle_alpha   90.00
_cell.angle_beta   90.00
_cell.angle_gamma   90.00
#
_symmetry.space_group_name_H-M   'P 1'
#
loop_
_entity.id
_entity.type
_entity.pdbx_description
1 polymer ?
#
loop_
_entity_poly.entity_id
_entity_poly.type
_entity_poly.pdbx_seq_one_letter_code
_entity_poly.pdbx_strand_id
1 'polypeptide(L)'
;MPFVDISLARGKSADYLRAVSGAVRDALIAELSMQPEDDFQLIHQLAPEEMVFSREFRGGPRSDDWIVFKITEGIDRGAAAKRRFYQTLVRLLEQGPKVRPADVFVMFTLTPAQNFSFADGAFGPDVAAAEALDADAKNGGRAASFTRPEMVYALERLFAHRDLAPILPMLRADIVLKMPASLPWGGEFVGVEPFTTHLAGVPGGGKAFASFDIRVEQIIESADHLIVPLVNTAVTKADGKTVVFENLWVFGTAGGRFVSAQLYADTAAVTA
;
A
#
# COMPACT_ATOMS: atom_id res chain seq x y z
N MET A 1 9.92 2.47 -4.68
CA MET A 1 9.93 2.55 -3.21
C MET A 1 11.19 1.88 -2.66
N PRO A 2 12.42 2.42 -2.90
CA PRO A 2 13.63 1.97 -2.24
C PRO A 2 13.95 2.78 -0.96
N PHE A 3 14.29 2.10 0.11
CA PHE A 3 14.93 2.69 1.30
C PHE A 3 16.43 2.38 1.26
N VAL A 4 17.28 3.39 1.46
CA VAL A 4 18.74 3.25 1.34
C VAL A 4 19.43 3.52 2.68
N ASP A 5 20.06 2.50 3.25
CA ASP A 5 21.05 2.68 4.30
C ASP A 5 22.44 2.82 3.69
N ILE A 6 23.09 3.94 3.97
CA ILE A 6 24.44 4.27 3.50
C ILE A 6 25.38 4.23 4.71
N SER A 7 26.35 3.31 4.72
CA SER A 7 27.39 3.26 5.74
C SER A 7 28.75 3.59 5.13
N LEU A 8 29.47 4.54 5.72
CA LEU A 8 30.77 5.02 5.24
C LEU A 8 31.68 5.49 6.37
N ALA A 9 32.96 5.72 6.07
CA ALA A 9 33.94 6.18 7.04
C ALA A 9 33.59 7.56 7.66
N ARG A 10 33.75 7.69 8.97
CA ARG A 10 33.46 8.92 9.72
C ARG A 10 34.37 10.09 9.35
N GLY A 11 33.82 11.30 9.45
CA GLY A 11 34.55 12.57 9.25
C GLY A 11 34.31 13.21 7.90
N LYS A 12 33.35 12.71 7.10
CA LYS A 12 32.99 13.32 5.82
C LYS A 12 32.18 14.60 6.03
N SER A 13 32.44 15.60 5.18
CA SER A 13 31.73 16.88 5.21
C SER A 13 30.27 16.72 4.78
N ALA A 14 29.41 17.64 5.20
CA ALA A 14 28.00 17.65 4.78
C ALA A 14 27.84 17.72 3.25
N ASP A 15 28.72 18.44 2.54
CA ASP A 15 28.70 18.50 1.07
C ASP A 15 29.03 17.14 0.44
N TYR A 16 30.00 16.43 1.00
CA TYR A 16 30.35 15.08 0.54
C TYR A 16 29.18 14.11 0.77
N LEU A 17 28.56 14.14 1.95
CA LEU A 17 27.39 13.30 2.26
C LEU A 17 26.22 13.57 1.30
N ARG A 18 25.94 14.85 1.02
CA ARG A 18 24.91 15.26 0.03
C ARG A 18 25.25 14.77 -1.38
N ALA A 19 26.52 14.81 -1.78
CA ALA A 19 26.93 14.30 -3.09
C ALA A 19 26.81 12.78 -3.22
N VAL A 20 27.12 12.02 -2.16
CA VAL A 20 26.94 10.56 -2.12
C VAL A 20 25.44 10.21 -2.16
N SER A 21 24.63 10.89 -1.36
CA SER A 21 23.18 10.71 -1.33
C SER A 21 22.51 11.03 -2.69
N GLY A 22 22.92 12.14 -3.33
CA GLY A 22 22.45 12.50 -4.66
C GLY A 22 22.84 11.48 -5.72
N ALA A 23 24.08 10.95 -5.69
CA ALA A 23 24.53 9.96 -6.66
C ALA A 23 23.72 8.66 -6.62
N VAL A 24 23.35 8.17 -5.43
CA VAL A 24 22.51 6.97 -5.32
C VAL A 24 21.07 7.24 -5.73
N ARG A 25 20.49 8.37 -5.33
CA ARG A 25 19.16 8.80 -5.77
C ARG A 25 19.07 8.88 -7.29
N ASP A 26 20.01 9.57 -7.93
CA ASP A 26 20.00 9.79 -9.38
C ASP A 26 20.19 8.47 -10.14
N ALA A 27 20.97 7.53 -9.61
CA ALA A 27 21.09 6.18 -10.17
C ALA A 27 19.79 5.37 -10.05
N LEU A 28 19.08 5.47 -8.91
CA LEU A 28 17.79 4.80 -8.71
C LEU A 28 16.72 5.34 -9.66
N ILE A 29 16.64 6.66 -9.83
CA ILE A 29 15.74 7.31 -10.79
C ILE A 29 16.03 6.82 -12.21
N ALA A 30 17.30 6.91 -12.63
CA ALA A 30 17.69 6.61 -14.01
C ALA A 30 17.46 5.15 -14.39
N GLU A 31 17.75 4.20 -13.49
CA GLU A 31 17.84 2.78 -13.86
C GLU A 31 16.70 1.91 -13.32
N LEU A 32 16.05 2.32 -12.24
CA LEU A 32 14.97 1.56 -11.58
C LEU A 32 13.59 2.24 -11.69
N SER A 33 13.51 3.37 -12.40
CA SER A 33 12.28 4.16 -12.58
C SER A 33 11.65 4.57 -11.25
N MET A 34 12.51 4.93 -10.28
CA MET A 34 12.10 5.53 -9.03
C MET A 34 11.54 6.94 -9.30
N GLN A 35 10.48 7.34 -8.59
CA GLN A 35 10.01 8.72 -8.64
C GLN A 35 11.02 9.63 -7.95
N PRO A 36 11.26 10.87 -8.44
CA PRO A 36 12.23 11.78 -7.83
C PRO A 36 12.00 12.05 -6.33
N GLU A 37 10.75 12.03 -5.89
CA GLU A 37 10.32 12.30 -4.53
C GLU A 37 10.44 11.08 -3.59
N ASP A 38 10.66 9.87 -4.13
CA ASP A 38 10.83 8.61 -3.40
C ASP A 38 12.26 8.48 -2.86
N ASP A 39 12.68 9.45 -2.03
CA ASP A 39 14.05 9.65 -1.57
C ASP A 39 14.21 9.39 -0.06
N PHE A 40 14.18 8.11 0.32
CA PHE A 40 14.35 7.67 1.72
C PHE A 40 15.76 7.15 1.96
N GLN A 41 16.59 7.93 2.66
CA GLN A 41 17.99 7.56 2.94
C GLN A 41 18.40 7.84 4.39
N LEU A 42 19.19 6.94 4.96
CA LEU A 42 19.94 7.17 6.19
C LEU A 42 21.44 7.03 5.94
N ILE A 43 22.24 7.90 6.57
CA ILE A 43 23.70 7.90 6.45
C ILE A 43 24.32 7.64 7.82
N HIS A 44 25.11 6.58 7.92
CA HIS A 44 25.85 6.17 9.11
C HIS A 44 27.35 6.35 8.88
N GLN A 45 27.97 7.15 9.76
CA GLN A 45 29.40 7.43 9.75
C GLN A 45 30.14 6.60 10.79
N LEU A 46 30.86 5.58 10.33
CA LEU A 46 31.51 4.56 11.15
C LEU A 46 32.98 4.89 11.40
N ALA A 47 33.45 4.67 12.63
CA ALA A 47 34.85 4.75 12.96
C ALA A 47 35.63 3.57 12.30
N PRO A 48 36.94 3.71 12.05
CA PRO A 48 37.73 2.67 11.37
C PRO A 48 37.62 1.28 12.02
N GLU A 49 37.58 1.21 13.35
CA GLU A 49 37.44 -0.02 14.13
C GLU A 49 36.06 -0.68 14.02
N GLU A 50 35.04 0.06 13.56
CA GLU A 50 33.68 -0.44 13.30
C GLU A 50 33.55 -1.02 11.88
N MET A 51 34.56 -0.83 11.03
CA MET A 51 34.54 -1.23 9.62
C MET A 51 35.47 -2.41 9.36
N VAL A 52 34.91 -3.62 9.38
CA VAL A 52 35.63 -4.87 9.11
C VAL A 52 35.24 -5.43 7.75
N PHE A 53 36.15 -5.36 6.79
CA PHE A 53 35.93 -5.87 5.44
C PHE A 53 37.23 -6.38 4.81
N SER A 54 37.10 -7.27 3.82
CA SER A 54 38.25 -7.73 3.04
C SER A 54 38.65 -6.68 2.00
N ARG A 55 39.95 -6.39 1.88
CA ARG A 55 40.45 -5.47 0.86
C ARG A 55 40.40 -6.04 -0.56
N GLU A 56 40.39 -7.37 -0.72
CA GLU A 56 40.57 -8.04 -2.02
C GLU A 56 39.44 -9.03 -2.40
N PHE A 57 38.57 -9.41 -1.47
CA PHE A 57 37.55 -10.42 -1.77
C PHE A 57 36.55 -9.90 -2.82
N ARG A 58 36.44 -10.65 -3.94
CA ARG A 58 35.53 -10.39 -5.07
C ARG A 58 35.64 -8.96 -5.63
N GLY A 59 36.85 -8.38 -5.57
CA GLY A 59 37.17 -7.02 -6.03
C GLY A 59 38.11 -6.32 -5.05
N GLY A 60 38.86 -5.33 -5.53
CA GLY A 60 39.86 -4.60 -4.74
C GLY A 60 40.91 -3.89 -5.62
N PRO A 61 41.93 -3.28 -5.00
CA PRO A 61 42.11 -3.12 -3.55
C PRO A 61 41.22 -2.04 -2.94
N ARG A 62 40.45 -2.38 -1.90
CA ARG A 62 39.63 -1.41 -1.15
C ARG A 62 40.49 -0.56 -0.20
N SER A 63 40.19 0.73 -0.15
CA SER A 63 40.75 1.69 0.80
C SER A 63 39.89 1.73 2.06
N ASP A 64 40.26 2.62 2.98
CA ASP A 64 39.51 2.88 4.19
C ASP A 64 38.24 3.73 3.91
N ASP A 65 38.08 4.26 2.69
CA ASP A 65 36.90 5.01 2.23
C ASP A 65 35.81 4.09 1.63
N TRP A 66 35.75 2.83 2.04
CA TRP A 66 34.71 1.89 1.62
C TRP A 66 33.29 2.37 1.99
N ILE A 67 32.35 2.26 1.06
CA ILE A 67 30.95 2.66 1.22
C ILE A 67 30.05 1.46 0.95
N VAL A 68 29.10 1.23 1.85
CA VAL A 68 28.08 0.20 1.76
C VAL A 68 26.73 0.87 1.52
N PHE A 69 26.07 0.48 0.43
CA PHE A 69 24.68 0.81 0.14
C PHE A 69 23.82 -0.43 0.34
N LYS A 70 22.95 -0.44 1.35
CA LYS A 70 21.89 -1.45 1.49
C LYS A 70 20.60 -0.84 1.00
N ILE A 71 19.99 -1.45 0.00
CA ILE A 71 18.80 -0.93 -0.67
C ILE A 71 17.67 -1.92 -0.47
N THR A 72 16.63 -1.50 0.25
CA THR A 72 15.41 -2.29 0.45
C THR A 72 14.33 -1.78 -0.49
N GLU A 73 13.86 -2.59 -1.44
CA GLU A 73 12.89 -2.16 -2.46
C GLU A 73 11.60 -2.99 -2.42
N GLY A 74 10.48 -2.34 -2.76
CA GLY A 74 9.16 -2.95 -2.87
C GLY A 74 8.90 -3.79 -4.14
N ILE A 75 9.71 -3.61 -5.19
CA ILE A 75 9.49 -4.22 -6.51
C ILE A 75 10.82 -4.66 -7.11
N ASP A 76 10.87 -5.85 -7.73
CA ASP A 76 12.07 -6.27 -8.46
C ASP A 76 11.99 -5.86 -9.93
N ARG A 77 12.87 -4.93 -10.35
CA ARG A 77 13.02 -4.50 -11.75
C ARG A 77 13.87 -5.46 -12.60
N GLY A 78 14.36 -6.55 -12.02
CA GLY A 78 15.09 -7.61 -12.69
C GLY A 78 16.59 -7.33 -12.86
N ALA A 79 17.31 -8.38 -13.29
CA ALA A 79 18.77 -8.37 -13.34
C ALA A 79 19.36 -7.35 -14.32
N ALA A 80 18.67 -7.05 -15.42
CA ALA A 80 19.13 -6.08 -16.42
C ALA A 80 19.15 -4.65 -15.86
N ALA A 81 18.10 -4.27 -15.11
CA ALA A 81 18.02 -2.97 -14.45
C ALA A 81 19.08 -2.84 -13.36
N LYS A 82 19.22 -3.87 -12.50
CA LYS A 82 20.26 -3.92 -11.45
C LYS A 82 21.67 -3.80 -12.02
N ARG A 83 21.96 -4.45 -13.16
CA ARG A 83 23.27 -4.34 -13.82
C ARG A 83 23.60 -2.91 -14.23
N ARG A 84 22.64 -2.20 -14.85
CA ARG A 84 22.84 -0.80 -15.23
C ARG A 84 22.93 0.10 -14.00
N PHE A 85 22.09 -0.13 -13.00
CA PHE A 85 22.13 0.58 -11.72
C PHE A 85 23.53 0.55 -11.10
N TYR A 86 24.16 -0.62 -10.96
CA TYR A 86 25.50 -0.73 -10.38
C TYR A 86 26.54 0.09 -11.15
N GLN A 87 26.47 0.07 -12.48
CA GLN A 87 27.40 0.83 -13.35
C GLN A 87 27.16 2.34 -13.25
N THR A 88 25.90 2.77 -13.28
CA THR A 88 25.51 4.18 -13.17
C THR A 88 25.88 4.74 -11.81
N LEU A 89 25.60 4.03 -10.71
CA LEU A 89 25.96 4.45 -9.36
C LEU A 89 27.48 4.67 -9.22
N VAL A 90 28.29 3.69 -9.61
CA VAL A 90 29.75 3.78 -9.51
C VAL A 90 30.28 4.97 -10.31
N ARG A 91 29.78 5.17 -11.54
CA ARG A 91 30.16 6.31 -12.38
C ARG A 91 29.82 7.65 -11.72
N LEU A 92 28.62 7.79 -11.16
CA LEU A 92 28.19 9.03 -10.51
C LEU A 92 29.01 9.34 -9.25
N LEU A 93 29.30 8.32 -8.44
CA LEU A 93 30.13 8.44 -7.24
C LEU A 93 31.58 8.81 -7.57
N GLU A 94 32.14 8.27 -8.65
CA GLU A 94 33.48 8.62 -9.13
C GLU A 94 33.55 10.06 -9.67
N GLN A 95 32.51 10.48 -10.41
CA GLN A 95 32.49 11.81 -11.02
C GLN A 95 32.21 12.93 -10.02
N GLY A 96 31.28 12.73 -9.09
CA GLY A 96 30.88 13.72 -8.09
C GLY A 96 31.80 13.72 -6.87
N PRO A 97 31.51 12.90 -5.83
CA PRO A 97 32.28 12.86 -4.58
C PRO A 97 33.68 12.23 -4.70
N LYS A 98 34.10 11.79 -5.89
CA LYS A 98 35.42 11.17 -6.16
C LYS A 98 35.66 9.86 -5.40
N VAL A 99 34.60 9.09 -5.17
CA VAL A 99 34.71 7.75 -4.58
C VAL A 99 35.35 6.82 -5.61
N ARG A 100 36.33 6.02 -5.16
CA ARG A 100 36.96 5.04 -6.06
C ARG A 100 35.99 3.90 -6.35
N PRO A 101 35.88 3.42 -7.60
CA PRO A 101 34.99 2.30 -7.93
C PRO A 101 35.16 1.04 -7.06
N ALA A 102 36.40 0.71 -6.69
CA ALA A 102 36.69 -0.44 -5.83
C ALA A 102 36.10 -0.32 -4.42
N ASP A 103 35.81 0.90 -3.95
CA ASP A 103 35.31 1.19 -2.61
C ASP A 103 33.77 1.18 -2.52
N VAL A 104 33.06 0.82 -3.59
CA VAL A 104 31.59 0.79 -3.60
C VAL A 104 31.10 -0.64 -3.42
N PHE A 105 30.24 -0.87 -2.43
CA PHE A 105 29.52 -2.12 -2.23
C PHE A 105 28.02 -1.87 -2.18
N VAL A 106 27.25 -2.70 -2.87
CA VAL A 106 25.79 -2.58 -2.94
C VAL A 106 25.13 -3.92 -2.64
N MET A 107 24.09 -3.90 -1.82
CA MET A 107 23.24 -5.05 -1.54
C MET A 107 21.77 -4.66 -1.67
N PHE A 108 20.99 -5.48 -2.38
CA PHE A 108 19.55 -5.31 -2.49
C PHE A 108 18.81 -6.32 -1.61
N THR A 109 17.75 -5.86 -0.94
CA THR A 109 16.76 -6.67 -0.24
C THR A 109 15.41 -6.37 -0.88
N LEU A 110 14.68 -7.41 -1.31
CA LEU A 110 13.31 -7.26 -1.80
C LEU A 110 12.35 -7.52 -0.65
N THR A 111 11.39 -6.62 -0.46
CA THR A 111 10.29 -6.80 0.50
C THR A 111 8.96 -6.52 -0.19
N PRO A 112 7.87 -7.23 0.12
CA PRO A 112 6.56 -6.90 -0.42
C PRO A 112 6.14 -5.45 -0.10
N ALA A 113 5.37 -4.83 -1.00
CA ALA A 113 4.83 -3.47 -0.80
C ALA A 113 4.01 -3.31 0.51
N GLN A 114 3.40 -4.41 0.97
CA GLN A 114 2.63 -4.48 2.23
C GLN A 114 3.48 -4.20 3.48
N ASN A 115 4.81 -4.31 3.38
CA ASN A 115 5.71 -4.07 4.51
C ASN A 115 6.12 -2.59 4.66
N PHE A 116 5.53 -1.70 3.87
CA PHE A 116 5.78 -0.27 3.96
C PHE A 116 4.60 0.47 4.57
N SER A 117 4.91 1.34 5.54
CA SER A 117 4.08 2.45 5.96
C SER A 117 4.95 3.70 5.96
N PHE A 118 4.65 4.65 5.08
CA PHE A 118 5.52 5.82 4.86
C PHE A 118 5.33 6.88 5.94
N ALA A 119 4.08 7.09 6.36
CA ALA A 119 3.69 8.00 7.41
C ALA A 119 2.29 7.63 7.93
N ASP A 120 1.92 8.17 9.10
CA ASP A 120 0.57 8.15 9.65
C ASP A 120 -0.08 6.76 9.79
N GLY A 121 0.73 5.69 9.81
CA GLY A 121 0.24 4.32 9.88
C GLY A 121 -0.48 3.85 8.60
N ALA A 122 -0.40 4.61 7.50
CA ALA A 122 -1.04 4.25 6.25
C ALA A 122 -0.38 3.01 5.63
N PHE A 123 -1.20 2.07 5.16
CA PHE A 123 -0.73 0.84 4.50
C PHE A 123 -0.25 1.15 3.09
N GLY A 124 0.99 0.77 2.74
CA GLY A 124 1.62 1.14 1.46
C GLY A 124 0.79 0.84 0.21
N PRO A 125 0.19 -0.36 0.07
CA PRO A 125 -0.69 -0.67 -1.06
C PRO A 125 -1.92 0.23 -1.16
N ASP A 126 -2.49 0.65 -0.04
CA ASP A 126 -3.65 1.55 -0.01
C ASP A 126 -3.27 2.95 -0.49
N VAL A 127 -2.08 3.44 -0.12
CA VAL A 127 -1.55 4.72 -0.62
C VAL A 127 -1.38 4.66 -2.14
N ALA A 128 -0.76 3.60 -2.66
CA ALA A 128 -0.56 3.44 -4.10
C ALA A 128 -1.89 3.33 -4.87
N ALA A 129 -2.88 2.62 -4.31
CA ALA A 129 -4.23 2.54 -4.87
C ALA A 129 -4.91 3.91 -4.88
N ALA A 130 -4.83 4.66 -3.78
CA ALA A 130 -5.40 6.01 -3.69
C ALA A 130 -4.79 6.96 -4.73
N GLU A 131 -3.46 6.96 -4.89
CA GLU A 131 -2.76 7.78 -5.89
C GLU A 131 -3.18 7.43 -7.32
N ALA A 132 -3.34 6.14 -7.63
CA ALA A 132 -3.79 5.69 -8.94
C ALA A 132 -5.23 6.15 -9.25
N LEU A 133 -6.14 6.04 -8.27
CA LEU A 133 -7.52 6.51 -8.40
C LEU A 133 -7.59 8.04 -8.54
N ASP A 134 -6.79 8.78 -7.76
CA ASP A 134 -6.70 10.24 -7.87
C ASP A 134 -6.16 10.68 -9.24
N ALA A 135 -5.19 9.95 -9.77
CA ALA A 135 -4.66 10.20 -11.11
C ALA A 135 -5.72 9.95 -12.20
N ASP A 136 -6.49 8.87 -12.12
CA ASP A 136 -7.61 8.61 -13.06
C ASP A 136 -8.70 9.68 -12.94
N ALA A 137 -9.08 10.06 -11.73
CA ALA A 137 -10.07 11.11 -11.48
C ALA A 137 -9.65 12.45 -12.10
N LYS A 138 -8.38 12.85 -11.93
CA LYS A 138 -7.80 14.05 -12.58
C LYS A 138 -7.79 13.96 -14.11
N ASN A 139 -7.73 12.74 -14.65
CA ASN A 139 -7.79 12.47 -16.09
C ASN A 139 -9.23 12.24 -16.61
N GLY A 140 -10.24 12.62 -15.82
CA GLY A 140 -11.65 12.61 -16.21
C GLY A 140 -12.40 11.32 -15.88
N GLY A 141 -11.84 10.44 -15.04
CA GLY A 141 -12.53 9.26 -14.50
C GLY A 141 -12.90 8.25 -15.59
N ARG A 142 -11.94 7.86 -16.44
CA ARG A 142 -12.20 7.08 -17.67
C ARG A 142 -11.72 5.64 -17.58
N ALA A 143 -11.26 5.18 -16.41
CA ALA A 143 -10.83 3.81 -16.22
C ALA A 143 -11.90 2.81 -16.71
N ALA A 144 -11.52 1.99 -17.70
CA ALA A 144 -12.37 0.92 -18.20
C ALA A 144 -12.53 -0.21 -17.17
N SER A 145 -11.46 -0.46 -16.41
CA SER A 145 -11.34 -1.51 -15.39
C SER A 145 -10.44 -1.04 -14.26
N PHE A 146 -10.66 -1.54 -13.06
CA PHE A 146 -9.82 -1.30 -11.90
C PHE A 146 -9.00 -2.55 -11.56
N THR A 147 -7.81 -2.31 -11.04
CA THR A 147 -6.93 -3.34 -10.52
C THR A 147 -7.48 -3.88 -9.20
N ARG A 148 -6.99 -5.05 -8.84
CA ARG A 148 -7.40 -5.71 -7.60
C ARG A 148 -7.03 -4.95 -6.33
N PRO A 149 -5.82 -4.39 -6.19
CA PRO A 149 -5.49 -3.52 -5.06
C PRO A 149 -6.40 -2.29 -4.95
N GLU A 150 -6.76 -1.66 -6.07
CA GLU A 150 -7.71 -0.52 -6.06
C GLU A 150 -9.09 -0.94 -5.53
N MET A 151 -9.58 -2.11 -5.96
CA MET A 151 -10.86 -2.65 -5.49
C MET A 151 -10.82 -3.02 -4.00
N VAL A 152 -9.71 -3.59 -3.51
CA VAL A 152 -9.50 -3.90 -2.09
C VAL A 152 -9.49 -2.61 -1.27
N TYR A 153 -8.71 -1.61 -1.69
CA TYR A 153 -8.66 -0.30 -1.06
C TYR A 153 -10.05 0.36 -1.00
N ALA A 154 -10.83 0.30 -2.09
CA ALA A 154 -12.17 0.86 -2.12
C ALA A 154 -13.14 0.20 -1.13
N LEU A 155 -13.01 -1.11 -0.90
CA LEU A 155 -13.79 -1.81 0.12
C LEU A 155 -13.34 -1.45 1.55
N GLU A 156 -12.03 -1.29 1.77
CA GLU A 156 -11.50 -0.84 3.06
C GLU A 156 -12.04 0.57 3.39
N ARG A 157 -11.97 1.49 2.42
CA ARG A 157 -12.54 2.85 2.53
C ARG A 157 -14.04 2.83 2.78
N LEU A 158 -14.77 1.97 2.08
CA LEU A 158 -16.20 1.80 2.27
C LEU A 158 -16.54 1.39 3.71
N PHE A 159 -15.90 0.36 4.25
CA PHE A 159 -16.31 -0.20 5.55
C PHE A 159 -15.63 0.46 6.75
N ALA A 160 -14.31 0.67 6.70
CA ALA A 160 -13.56 1.27 7.81
C ALA A 160 -13.78 2.78 7.92
N HIS A 161 -14.02 3.47 6.79
CA HIS A 161 -14.12 4.93 6.76
C HIS A 161 -15.48 5.47 6.31
N ARG A 162 -16.42 4.59 5.94
CA ARG A 162 -17.75 4.96 5.39
C ARG A 162 -17.64 5.88 4.17
N ASP A 163 -16.57 5.70 3.41
CA ASP A 163 -16.28 6.49 2.23
C ASP A 163 -16.65 5.69 0.98
N LEU A 164 -17.81 6.03 0.41
CA LEU A 164 -18.33 5.42 -0.81
C LEU A 164 -17.58 5.92 -2.06
N ALA A 165 -16.88 7.06 -2.00
CA ALA A 165 -16.36 7.72 -3.19
C ALA A 165 -15.41 6.82 -4.02
N PRO A 166 -14.47 6.07 -3.41
CA PRO A 166 -13.56 5.21 -4.16
C PRO A 166 -14.26 4.05 -4.88
N ILE A 167 -15.34 3.50 -4.31
CA ILE A 167 -16.00 2.32 -4.89
C ILE A 167 -16.98 2.68 -6.01
N LEU A 168 -17.57 3.88 -6.02
CA LEU A 168 -18.60 4.28 -6.99
C LEU A 168 -18.22 4.06 -8.46
N PRO A 169 -17.02 4.46 -8.94
CA PRO A 169 -16.63 4.26 -10.33
C PRO A 169 -16.48 2.77 -10.71
N MET A 170 -16.25 1.92 -9.71
CA MET A 170 -16.02 0.49 -9.86
C MET A 170 -17.31 -0.33 -9.96
N LEU A 171 -18.45 0.27 -9.62
CA LEU A 171 -19.75 -0.40 -9.69
C LEU A 171 -20.21 -0.51 -11.14
N ARG A 172 -20.72 -1.68 -11.53
CA ARG A 172 -21.52 -1.78 -12.74
C ARG A 172 -22.89 -1.13 -12.55
N ALA A 173 -23.44 -0.58 -13.62
CA ALA A 173 -24.77 0.03 -13.62
C ALA A 173 -25.87 -0.96 -13.23
N ASP A 174 -25.66 -2.26 -13.48
CA ASP A 174 -26.56 -3.37 -13.15
C ASP A 174 -26.05 -4.22 -11.98
N ILE A 175 -25.25 -3.66 -11.07
CA ILE A 175 -24.80 -4.37 -9.87
C ILE A 175 -25.99 -4.94 -9.09
N VAL A 176 -25.86 -6.17 -8.62
CA VAL A 176 -26.89 -6.85 -7.82
C VAL A 176 -26.51 -6.83 -6.33
N LEU A 177 -27.30 -6.14 -5.51
CA LEU A 177 -27.20 -6.17 -4.06
C LEU A 177 -28.15 -7.24 -3.49
N LYS A 178 -27.63 -8.14 -2.67
CA LYS A 178 -28.40 -9.19 -1.99
C LYS A 178 -28.30 -9.04 -0.47
N MET A 179 -29.43 -8.74 0.16
CA MET A 179 -29.57 -8.63 1.61
C MET A 179 -30.39 -9.82 2.14
N PRO A 180 -30.09 -10.37 3.32
CA PRO A 180 -30.86 -11.47 3.89
C PRO A 180 -32.36 -11.17 3.96
N ALA A 181 -33.20 -12.01 3.36
CA ALA A 181 -34.66 -11.80 3.29
C ALA A 181 -35.35 -11.83 4.68
N SER A 182 -34.68 -12.34 5.70
CA SER A 182 -35.14 -12.29 7.10
C SER A 182 -35.06 -10.90 7.73
N LEU A 183 -34.34 -9.96 7.12
CA LEU A 183 -34.26 -8.58 7.59
C LEU A 183 -35.44 -7.76 7.02
N PRO A 184 -35.99 -6.79 7.77
CA PRO A 184 -37.10 -5.94 7.29
C PRO A 184 -36.76 -5.12 6.03
N TRP A 185 -35.47 -4.87 5.80
CA TRP A 185 -34.90 -4.20 4.63
C TRP A 185 -34.18 -5.18 3.69
N GLY A 186 -34.40 -6.49 3.89
CA GLY A 186 -33.84 -7.56 3.08
C GLY A 186 -34.43 -7.61 1.67
N GLY A 187 -33.74 -8.31 0.77
CA GLY A 187 -34.18 -8.46 -0.61
C GLY A 187 -33.04 -8.45 -1.62
N GLU A 188 -33.42 -8.52 -2.89
CA GLU A 188 -32.50 -8.37 -4.02
C GLU A 188 -32.80 -7.04 -4.72
N PHE A 189 -31.76 -6.26 -4.97
CA PHE A 189 -31.86 -4.94 -5.58
C PHE A 189 -30.86 -4.82 -6.72
N VAL A 190 -31.26 -4.17 -7.81
CA VAL A 190 -30.41 -3.98 -8.99
C VAL A 190 -30.14 -2.50 -9.19
N GLY A 191 -28.87 -2.15 -9.34
CA GLY A 191 -28.42 -0.80 -9.67
C GLY A 191 -27.60 -0.13 -8.58
N VAL A 192 -26.94 0.96 -8.98
CA VAL A 192 -26.03 1.73 -8.11
C VAL A 192 -26.79 2.46 -7.01
N GLU A 193 -27.95 3.04 -7.29
CA GLU A 193 -28.73 3.79 -6.29
C GLU A 193 -29.20 2.92 -5.10
N PRO A 194 -29.76 1.71 -5.32
CA PRO A 194 -30.02 0.81 -4.21
C PRO A 194 -28.75 0.44 -3.43
N PHE A 195 -27.63 0.19 -4.11
CA PHE A 195 -26.36 -0.13 -3.46
C PHE A 195 -25.89 0.99 -2.52
N THR A 196 -25.83 2.22 -3.03
CA THR A 196 -25.37 3.37 -2.24
C THR A 196 -26.34 3.69 -1.10
N THR A 197 -27.64 3.59 -1.33
CA THR A 197 -28.65 3.85 -0.29
C THR A 197 -28.53 2.89 0.89
N HIS A 198 -28.24 1.61 0.65
CA HIS A 198 -28.07 0.63 1.73
C HIS A 198 -26.79 0.83 2.53
N LEU A 199 -25.76 1.43 1.92
CA LEU A 199 -24.44 1.61 2.53
C LEU A 199 -24.19 3.03 3.06
N ALA A 200 -25.00 4.03 2.68
CA ALA A 200 -24.88 5.43 3.11
C ALA A 200 -25.34 5.67 4.57
N GLY A 201 -25.75 4.64 5.31
CA GLY A 201 -26.31 4.76 6.65
C GLY A 201 -25.81 3.71 7.64
N VAL A 202 -26.24 3.82 8.89
CA VAL A 202 -26.06 2.75 9.88
C VAL A 202 -26.90 1.55 9.45
N PRO A 203 -26.35 0.32 9.40
CA PRO A 203 -27.13 -0.89 9.11
C PRO A 203 -28.38 -0.95 10.00
N GLY A 204 -29.58 -1.04 9.40
CA GLY A 204 -30.86 -0.98 10.13
C GLY A 204 -31.42 0.43 10.40
N GLY A 205 -30.84 1.49 9.79
CA GLY A 205 -31.47 2.81 9.68
C GLY A 205 -31.41 3.70 10.94
N GLY A 206 -30.37 3.57 11.77
CA GLY A 206 -30.16 4.44 12.94
C GLY A 206 -31.26 4.37 14.02
N LYS A 207 -32.24 3.48 13.86
CA LYS A 207 -33.35 3.28 14.81
C LYS A 207 -32.96 2.35 15.96
N ALA A 208 -32.14 1.33 15.68
CA ALA A 208 -31.73 0.32 16.66
C ALA A 208 -30.48 0.72 17.47
N PHE A 209 -29.52 1.41 16.85
CA PHE A 209 -28.19 1.64 17.43
C PHE A 209 -27.90 3.14 17.63
N ALA A 210 -27.31 3.47 18.79
CA ALA A 210 -26.80 4.78 19.16
C ALA A 210 -25.42 5.05 18.53
N SER A 211 -24.57 4.01 18.46
CA SER A 211 -23.32 4.01 17.70
C SER A 211 -23.15 2.67 16.97
N PHE A 212 -22.33 2.66 15.93
CA PHE A 212 -22.04 1.48 15.14
C PHE A 212 -20.65 1.62 14.53
N ASP A 213 -19.71 0.81 14.98
CA ASP A 213 -18.33 0.82 14.51
C ASP A 213 -18.06 -0.48 13.76
N ILE A 214 -17.41 -0.35 12.61
CA ILE A 214 -17.08 -1.47 11.73
C ILE A 214 -15.58 -1.62 11.73
N ARG A 215 -15.10 -2.82 12.00
CA ARG A 215 -13.71 -3.20 11.79
C ARG A 215 -13.66 -4.24 10.67
N VAL A 216 -12.94 -3.92 9.60
CA VAL A 216 -12.56 -4.91 8.59
C VAL A 216 -11.48 -5.79 9.20
N GLU A 217 -11.68 -7.11 9.20
CA GLU A 217 -10.65 -8.02 9.73
C GLU A 217 -9.55 -8.28 8.71
N GLN A 218 -9.98 -8.50 7.47
CA GLN A 218 -9.15 -8.73 6.30
C GLN A 218 -10.05 -8.62 5.07
N ILE A 219 -9.43 -8.50 3.89
CA ILE A 219 -10.14 -8.71 2.63
C ILE A 219 -9.55 -9.96 1.99
N ILE A 220 -10.37 -10.99 1.87
CA ILE A 220 -9.97 -12.28 1.31
C ILE A 220 -10.22 -12.28 -0.19
N GLU A 221 -9.19 -12.66 -0.92
CA GLU A 221 -9.11 -12.57 -2.36
C GLU A 221 -9.37 -13.94 -3.03
N SER A 222 -10.34 -14.01 -3.94
CA SER A 222 -10.61 -15.16 -4.84
C SER A 222 -10.54 -14.73 -6.31
N ALA A 223 -10.60 -15.63 -7.29
CA ALA A 223 -10.49 -15.27 -8.71
C ALA A 223 -11.54 -14.22 -9.17
N ASP A 224 -12.78 -14.40 -8.73
CA ASP A 224 -13.94 -13.62 -9.14
C ASP A 224 -14.66 -12.97 -7.95
N HIS A 225 -14.15 -13.11 -6.72
CA HIS A 225 -14.76 -12.54 -5.52
C HIS A 225 -13.75 -11.83 -4.61
N LEU A 226 -14.23 -10.78 -3.93
CA LEU A 226 -13.61 -10.17 -2.76
C LEU A 226 -14.54 -10.39 -1.56
N ILE A 227 -14.00 -10.94 -0.48
CA ILE A 227 -14.78 -11.31 0.70
C ILE A 227 -14.29 -10.45 1.87
N VAL A 228 -15.22 -9.81 2.56
CA VAL A 228 -14.93 -8.85 3.63
C VAL A 228 -15.62 -9.30 4.92
N PRO A 229 -14.93 -10.07 5.78
CA PRO A 229 -15.37 -10.32 7.13
C PRO A 229 -15.29 -9.05 7.96
N LEU A 230 -16.38 -8.71 8.64
CA LEU A 230 -16.49 -7.53 9.48
C LEU A 230 -16.83 -7.91 10.92
N VAL A 231 -16.18 -7.25 11.86
CA VAL A 231 -16.61 -7.21 13.27
C VAL A 231 -17.31 -5.88 13.50
N ASN A 232 -18.57 -5.95 13.91
CA ASN A 232 -19.40 -4.79 14.17
C ASN A 232 -19.54 -4.63 15.68
N THR A 233 -19.27 -3.42 16.18
CA THR A 233 -19.51 -3.05 17.57
C THR A 233 -20.58 -1.98 17.60
N ALA A 234 -21.72 -2.27 18.21
CA ALA A 234 -22.83 -1.33 18.26
C ALA A 234 -23.31 -1.10 19.69
N VAL A 235 -23.77 0.12 19.97
CA VAL A 235 -24.46 0.43 21.24
C VAL A 235 -25.95 0.50 20.95
N THR A 236 -26.76 -0.32 21.63
CA THR A 236 -28.22 -0.34 21.45
C THR A 236 -28.86 0.94 21.99
N LYS A 237 -29.90 1.45 21.34
CA LYS A 237 -30.69 2.59 21.87
C LYS A 237 -31.65 2.17 22.98
N ALA A 238 -32.08 0.90 23.00
CA ALA A 238 -33.08 0.41 23.94
C ALA A 238 -32.56 0.38 25.39
N ASP A 239 -31.34 -0.10 25.60
CA ASP A 239 -30.75 -0.28 26.93
C ASP A 239 -29.29 0.18 27.06
N GLY A 240 -28.71 0.76 26.00
CA GLY A 240 -27.35 1.31 26.04
C GLY A 240 -26.24 0.26 26.10
N LYS A 241 -26.56 -1.02 25.87
CA LYS A 241 -25.57 -2.10 25.90
C LYS A 241 -24.74 -2.13 24.64
N THR A 242 -23.46 -2.46 24.79
CA THR A 242 -22.58 -2.79 23.68
C THR A 242 -22.83 -4.23 23.24
N VAL A 243 -23.08 -4.41 21.95
CA VAL A 243 -23.16 -5.70 21.28
C VAL A 243 -22.06 -5.79 20.24
N VAL A 244 -21.42 -6.96 20.16
CA VAL A 244 -20.40 -7.28 19.16
C VAL A 244 -20.90 -8.45 18.34
N PHE A 245 -20.90 -8.32 17.02
CA PHE A 245 -21.35 -9.38 16.13
C PHE A 245 -20.61 -9.31 14.79
N GLU A 246 -20.54 -10.46 14.14
CA GLU A 246 -19.83 -10.63 12.88
C GLU A 246 -20.82 -10.69 11.72
N ASN A 247 -20.39 -10.13 10.59
CA ASN A 247 -21.04 -10.39 9.32
C ASN A 247 -19.99 -10.48 8.21
N LEU A 248 -20.41 -10.94 7.06
CA LEU A 248 -19.56 -11.22 5.92
C LEU A 248 -20.18 -10.60 4.68
N TRP A 249 -19.42 -9.76 3.99
CA TRP A 249 -19.78 -9.31 2.65
C TRP A 249 -19.03 -10.10 1.59
N VAL A 250 -19.74 -10.49 0.54
CA VAL A 250 -19.17 -11.16 -0.62
C VAL A 250 -19.46 -10.30 -1.85
N PHE A 251 -18.39 -9.78 -2.46
CA PHE A 251 -18.45 -8.95 -3.66
C PHE A 251 -18.04 -9.77 -4.87
N GLY A 252 -18.94 -9.94 -5.83
CA GLY A 252 -18.61 -10.51 -7.13
C GLY A 252 -17.92 -9.50 -8.02
N THR A 253 -16.91 -9.93 -8.76
CA THR A 253 -16.08 -9.09 -9.62
C THR A 253 -16.00 -9.65 -11.04
N ALA A 254 -16.08 -8.77 -12.04
CA ALA A 254 -15.86 -9.13 -13.44
C ALA A 254 -15.29 -7.94 -14.22
N GLY A 255 -14.23 -8.17 -14.99
CA GLY A 255 -13.61 -7.12 -15.81
C GLY A 255 -13.09 -5.92 -14.99
N GLY A 256 -12.61 -6.16 -13.76
CA GLY A 256 -12.13 -5.11 -12.85
C GLY A 256 -13.25 -4.20 -12.33
N ARG A 257 -14.47 -4.71 -12.20
CA ARG A 257 -15.64 -4.00 -11.67
C ARG A 257 -16.46 -4.90 -10.75
N PHE A 258 -17.21 -4.30 -9.84
CA PHE A 258 -18.16 -5.01 -8.97
C PHE A 258 -19.47 -5.30 -9.72
N VAL A 259 -19.84 -6.59 -9.79
CA VAL A 259 -21.09 -7.08 -10.39
C VAL A 259 -22.14 -7.46 -9.36
N SER A 260 -21.73 -7.78 -8.14
CA SER A 260 -22.64 -8.09 -7.05
C SER A 260 -22.04 -7.75 -5.70
N ALA A 261 -22.91 -7.56 -4.72
CA ALA A 261 -22.56 -7.46 -3.31
C ALA A 261 -23.61 -8.22 -2.50
N GLN A 262 -23.19 -9.10 -1.61
CA GLN A 262 -24.09 -9.90 -0.79
C GLN A 262 -23.68 -9.88 0.67
N LEU A 263 -24.64 -9.58 1.55
CA LEU A 263 -24.47 -9.65 2.99
C LEU A 263 -24.88 -11.03 3.50
N TYR A 264 -24.01 -11.65 4.29
CA TYR A 264 -24.30 -12.78 5.17
C TYR A 264 -24.14 -12.29 6.61
N ALA A 265 -25.23 -12.32 7.38
CA ALA A 265 -25.24 -11.89 8.77
C ALA A 265 -26.08 -12.84 9.59
N ASP A 266 -25.75 -12.99 10.87
CA ASP A 266 -26.69 -13.55 11.83
C ASP A 266 -27.81 -12.53 12.07
N THR A 267 -28.91 -12.70 11.36
CA THR A 267 -30.03 -11.75 11.43
C THR A 267 -30.75 -11.79 12.76
N ALA A 268 -30.62 -12.87 13.54
CA ALA A 268 -31.22 -12.96 14.87
C ALA A 268 -30.54 -12.01 15.85
N ALA A 269 -29.22 -11.82 15.73
CA ALA A 269 -28.46 -10.88 16.53
C ALA A 269 -28.78 -9.40 16.24
N VAL A 270 -29.37 -9.11 15.07
CA VAL A 270 -29.68 -7.74 14.61
C VAL A 270 -31.14 -7.36 14.83
N THR A 271 -32.05 -8.33 14.97
CA THR A 271 -33.50 -8.11 15.15
C THR A 271 -34.00 -8.30 16.59
N ALA A 272 -33.10 -8.59 17.54
CA ALA A 272 -33.43 -8.82 18.96
C ALA A 272 -33.51 -7.52 19.79
#